data_AF-A0A6C0J4F1-F1
#
_entry.id   AF-A0A6C0J4F1-F1
#
_cell.length_a   1.000
_cell.length_b   1.000
_cell.length_c   1.000
_cell.angle_alpha   90.00
_cell.angle_beta   90.00
_cell.angle_gamma   90.00
#
_symmetry.space_group_name_H-M   'P 1'
#
loop_
_entity.id
_entity.type
_entity.pdbx_description
1 polymer ?
#
loop_
_entity_poly.entity_id
_entity_poly.type
_entity_poly.pdbx_seq_one_letter_code
_entity_poly.pdbx_strand_id
1 'polypeptide(L)'
;MDTSDIERRCLYWCTLKGKKQNHTLILQNLQEMLSHADLIVNNGDIPCEQLTLSVKTTEYIFCSAMDTDRVCAFLCDDKYYYIIDNKRYITQEANNREPVTTYKCNVWRDNSAIDILKLIPTNTRKFLNIKLYENQKFKDRKVTNLDNILTIDFIRKTEKEQVILWKKYTDERKNEETLDLSGFYLFDPKVIILTGCKYNYTTVLLNLNMKFETLNWLFYFPHLKVLSIWGLTIDDNSLKGIDKYASQLNTLELHNCYNITGRVITSVLKLKMIENLIIDNPTAIFHPEESLHHSCLTTKEWEQIPENHSMKKLVINSANLTRDYIKPLLLRLQTLENFVMQDTVMRQLEKNSSSGKYDHKIVFHSEDNLKTGFTRYTNVAVYDLVSDRCGPLFSDSMLNKIKEIDPSKKDIIEEIVRNREN
;
A
#
# COMPACT_ATOMS: atom_id res chain seq x y z
N MET A 1 4.37 -40.55 -8.31
CA MET A 1 4.10 -39.23 -7.72
C MET A 1 2.99 -38.64 -8.57
N ASP A 2 1.87 -38.27 -7.94
CA ASP A 2 0.71 -37.69 -8.64
C ASP A 2 1.13 -36.38 -9.35
N THR A 3 0.60 -36.11 -10.53
CA THR A 3 0.94 -34.91 -11.33
C THR A 3 0.60 -33.63 -10.57
N SER A 4 -0.43 -33.67 -9.73
CA SER A 4 -0.84 -32.58 -8.84
C SER A 4 0.26 -32.19 -7.81
N ASP A 5 0.94 -33.18 -7.22
CA ASP A 5 2.04 -32.94 -6.26
C ASP A 5 3.28 -32.35 -6.96
N ILE A 6 3.55 -32.78 -8.20
CA ILE A 6 4.66 -32.24 -9.00
C ILE A 6 4.42 -30.77 -9.34
N GLU A 7 3.22 -30.43 -9.81
CA GLU A 7 2.87 -29.06 -10.17
C GLU A 7 2.92 -28.14 -8.95
N ARG A 8 2.33 -28.55 -7.83
CA ARG A 8 2.37 -27.84 -6.56
C ARG A 8 3.80 -27.53 -6.10
N ARG A 9 4.70 -28.52 -6.16
CA ARG A 9 6.13 -28.36 -5.85
C ARG A 9 6.81 -27.36 -6.78
N CYS A 10 6.51 -27.42 -8.07
CA CYS A 10 7.05 -26.52 -9.07
C CYS A 10 6.66 -25.06 -8.81
N LEU A 11 5.37 -24.81 -8.57
CA LEU A 11 4.83 -23.49 -8.24
C LEU A 11 5.43 -22.93 -6.95
N TYR A 12 5.47 -23.74 -5.89
CA TYR A 12 6.09 -23.34 -4.62
C TYR A 12 7.57 -22.95 -4.80
N TRP A 13 8.31 -23.73 -5.60
CA TRP A 13 9.71 -23.43 -5.87
C TRP A 13 9.89 -22.11 -6.62
N CYS A 14 9.02 -21.81 -7.59
CA CYS A 14 9.01 -20.52 -8.29
C CYS A 14 8.79 -19.36 -7.29
N THR A 15 7.84 -19.50 -6.38
CA THR A 15 7.59 -18.53 -5.29
C THR A 15 8.79 -18.32 -4.37
N LEU A 16 9.54 -19.39 -4.07
CA LEU A 16 10.68 -19.32 -3.15
C LEU A 16 11.98 -18.83 -3.80
N LYS A 17 12.21 -19.15 -5.07
CA LYS A 17 13.51 -18.94 -5.74
C LYS A 17 13.47 -17.90 -6.85
N GLY A 18 12.29 -17.60 -7.36
CA GLY A 18 12.12 -16.48 -8.25
C GLY A 18 12.50 -15.18 -7.55
N LYS A 19 12.89 -14.19 -8.36
CA LYS A 19 13.06 -12.83 -7.86
C LYS A 19 11.69 -12.33 -7.37
N LYS A 20 11.70 -11.63 -6.23
CA LYS A 20 10.52 -10.97 -5.66
C LYS A 20 10.72 -9.47 -5.82
N GLN A 21 9.75 -8.80 -6.40
CA GLN A 21 9.72 -7.35 -6.58
C GLN A 21 8.33 -6.82 -6.24
N ASN A 22 8.15 -5.50 -6.22
CA ASN A 22 6.85 -4.89 -5.96
C ASN A 22 5.87 -5.31 -7.07
N HIS A 23 4.91 -6.19 -6.75
CA HIS A 23 4.02 -6.74 -7.77
C HIS A 23 3.07 -5.71 -8.36
N THR A 24 2.71 -4.65 -7.63
CA THR A 24 1.94 -3.53 -8.20
C THR A 24 2.73 -2.83 -9.29
N LEU A 25 4.00 -2.52 -9.01
CA LEU A 25 4.90 -1.91 -9.99
C LEU A 25 5.09 -2.82 -11.20
N ILE A 26 5.25 -4.13 -10.99
CA ILE A 26 5.35 -5.12 -12.08
C ILE A 26 4.08 -5.12 -12.93
N LEU A 27 2.90 -5.19 -12.32
CA LEU A 27 1.64 -5.22 -13.07
C LEU A 27 1.40 -3.91 -13.83
N GLN A 28 1.72 -2.76 -13.23
CA GLN A 28 1.65 -1.45 -13.89
C GLN A 28 2.58 -1.39 -15.11
N ASN A 29 3.86 -1.74 -14.95
CA ASN A 29 4.81 -1.74 -16.05
C ASN A 29 4.44 -2.77 -17.13
N LEU A 30 3.97 -3.96 -16.75
CA LEU A 30 3.51 -4.96 -17.72
C LEU A 30 2.32 -4.43 -18.52
N GLN A 31 1.32 -3.85 -17.86
CA GLN A 31 0.13 -3.33 -18.52
C GLN A 31 0.45 -2.13 -19.44
N GLU A 32 1.29 -1.20 -18.98
CA GLU A 32 1.78 -0.08 -19.79
C GLU A 32 2.54 -0.59 -21.03
N MET A 33 3.54 -1.46 -20.84
CA MET A 33 4.33 -2.00 -21.94
C MET A 33 3.48 -2.82 -22.92
N LEU A 34 2.50 -3.60 -22.42
CA LEU A 34 1.56 -4.34 -23.27
C LEU A 34 0.75 -3.42 -24.18
N SER A 35 0.33 -2.25 -23.69
CA SER A 35 -0.44 -1.28 -24.49
C SER A 35 0.37 -0.64 -25.63
N HIS A 36 1.69 -0.78 -25.62
CA HIS A 36 2.61 -0.16 -26.58
C HIS A 36 3.49 -1.18 -27.33
N ALA A 37 3.30 -2.49 -27.11
CA ALA A 37 4.19 -3.52 -27.63
C ALA A 37 3.70 -4.22 -28.88
N ASP A 38 4.65 -4.57 -29.75
CA ASP A 38 4.48 -5.62 -30.74
C ASP A 38 4.37 -6.97 -30.01
N LEU A 39 3.17 -7.53 -29.99
CA LEU A 39 2.84 -8.68 -29.16
C LEU A 39 2.99 -10.00 -29.92
N ILE A 40 3.71 -10.95 -29.33
CA ILE A 40 3.88 -12.32 -29.81
C ILE A 40 3.25 -13.27 -28.79
N VAL A 41 2.08 -13.83 -29.12
CA VAL A 41 1.45 -14.90 -28.33
C VAL A 41 2.01 -16.24 -28.78
N ASN A 42 2.62 -16.96 -27.86
CA ASN A 42 3.12 -18.30 -28.07
C ASN A 42 2.19 -19.28 -27.33
N ASN A 43 1.55 -20.16 -28.09
CA ASN A 43 0.68 -21.24 -27.60
C ASN A 43 -0.70 -20.77 -27.06
N GLY A 44 -1.63 -20.41 -27.97
CA GLY A 44 -3.06 -20.26 -27.67
C GLY A 44 -3.79 -19.19 -28.50
N ASP A 45 -5.12 -19.36 -28.67
CA ASP A 45 -5.99 -18.44 -29.41
C ASP A 45 -6.59 -17.36 -28.49
N ILE A 46 -5.80 -16.37 -28.05
CA ILE A 46 -6.38 -15.16 -27.44
C ILE A 46 -5.94 -13.95 -28.28
N PRO A 47 -6.88 -13.19 -28.87
CA PRO A 47 -6.58 -11.88 -29.44
C PRO A 47 -5.96 -10.98 -28.36
N CYS A 48 -4.84 -10.34 -28.69
CA CYS A 48 -4.06 -9.46 -27.81
C CYS A 48 -4.94 -8.43 -27.05
N GLU A 49 -5.97 -7.90 -27.71
CA GLU A 49 -6.92 -6.91 -27.18
C GLU A 49 -7.71 -7.40 -25.95
N GLN A 50 -7.69 -8.71 -25.65
CA GLN A 50 -8.41 -9.32 -24.53
C GLN A 50 -7.53 -9.62 -23.31
N LEU A 51 -6.19 -9.56 -23.40
CA LEU A 51 -5.31 -9.84 -22.26
C LEU A 51 -5.22 -8.60 -21.35
N THR A 52 -6.23 -8.42 -20.51
CA THR A 52 -6.25 -7.35 -19.50
C THR A 52 -5.57 -7.84 -18.22
N LEU A 53 -4.31 -7.45 -18.01
CA LEU A 53 -3.62 -7.71 -16.76
C LEU A 53 -3.96 -6.62 -15.75
N SER A 54 -4.69 -7.01 -14.73
CA SER A 54 -4.93 -6.14 -13.59
C SER A 54 -4.75 -6.93 -12.32
N VAL A 55 -4.54 -6.21 -11.22
CA VAL A 55 -4.65 -6.77 -9.88
C VAL A 55 -6.03 -7.39 -9.58
N LYS A 56 -7.05 -7.12 -10.41
CA LYS A 56 -8.38 -7.73 -10.29
C LYS A 56 -8.50 -9.07 -11.03
N THR A 57 -7.68 -9.29 -12.06
CA THR A 57 -7.71 -10.48 -12.93
C THR A 57 -6.57 -11.45 -12.63
N THR A 58 -5.49 -10.98 -12.00
CA THR A 58 -4.33 -11.81 -11.65
C THR A 58 -4.55 -12.48 -10.29
N GLU A 59 -4.70 -13.81 -10.26
CA GLU A 59 -4.86 -14.58 -9.02
C GLU A 59 -3.56 -14.67 -8.21
N TYR A 60 -2.43 -14.89 -8.90
CA TYR A 60 -1.15 -15.06 -8.23
C TYR A 60 0.04 -14.70 -9.12
N ILE A 61 1.08 -14.11 -8.52
CA ILE A 61 2.38 -13.90 -9.16
C ILE A 61 3.40 -14.80 -8.46
N PHE A 62 3.85 -15.83 -9.16
CA PHE A 62 4.82 -16.80 -8.65
C PHE A 62 6.21 -16.19 -8.58
N CYS A 63 6.60 -15.42 -9.59
CA CYS A 63 7.84 -14.65 -9.56
C CYS A 63 7.85 -13.55 -10.60
N SER A 64 8.69 -12.55 -10.38
CA SER A 64 8.86 -11.42 -11.29
C SER A 64 10.29 -10.91 -11.29
N ALA A 65 10.73 -10.37 -12.41
CA ALA A 65 12.03 -9.75 -12.56
C ALA A 65 11.90 -8.50 -13.42
N MET A 66 12.47 -7.40 -12.95
CA MET A 66 12.56 -6.14 -13.68
C MET A 66 14.00 -5.63 -13.64
N ASP A 67 14.47 -5.16 -14.78
CA ASP A 67 15.60 -4.26 -14.93
C ASP A 67 15.16 -3.02 -15.72
N THR A 68 16.11 -2.17 -16.14
CA THR A 68 15.82 -0.88 -16.78
C THR A 68 15.00 -1.01 -18.06
N ASP A 69 15.18 -2.09 -18.83
CA ASP A 69 14.61 -2.25 -20.17
C ASP A 69 13.74 -3.51 -20.30
N ARG A 70 13.64 -4.34 -19.25
CA ARG A 70 12.94 -5.61 -19.33
C ARG A 70 12.12 -5.88 -18.07
N VAL A 71 10.87 -6.25 -18.29
CA VAL A 71 9.95 -6.71 -17.24
C VAL A 71 9.48 -8.10 -17.61
N CYS A 72 9.62 -9.05 -16.67
CA CYS A 72 9.17 -10.41 -16.86
C CYS A 72 8.45 -10.93 -15.64
N ALA A 73 7.33 -11.62 -15.81
CA ALA A 73 6.58 -12.23 -14.71
C ALA A 73 6.04 -13.61 -15.09
N PHE A 74 5.98 -14.49 -14.09
CA PHE A 74 5.22 -15.74 -14.12
C PHE A 74 4.03 -15.61 -13.16
N LEU A 75 2.82 -15.65 -13.72
CA LEU A 75 1.57 -15.37 -13.01
C LEU A 75 0.43 -16.27 -13.48
N CYS A 76 -0.71 -16.25 -12.80
CA CYS A 76 -1.93 -16.93 -13.24
C CYS A 76 -3.19 -16.09 -13.02
N ASP A 77 -4.21 -16.39 -13.82
CA ASP A 77 -5.61 -16.04 -13.55
C ASP A 77 -6.42 -17.30 -13.17
N ASP A 78 -7.75 -17.16 -13.17
CA ASP A 78 -8.71 -18.21 -12.83
C ASP A 78 -8.65 -19.42 -13.78
N LYS A 79 -8.04 -19.28 -14.97
CA LYS A 79 -8.05 -20.28 -16.05
C LYS A 79 -6.67 -20.75 -16.47
N TYR A 80 -5.72 -19.83 -16.62
CA TYR A 80 -4.44 -20.06 -17.27
C TYR A 80 -3.26 -19.55 -16.44
N TYR A 81 -2.12 -20.14 -16.72
CA TYR A 81 -0.80 -19.64 -16.35
C TYR A 81 -0.24 -18.81 -17.49
N TYR A 82 0.50 -17.76 -17.15
CA TYR A 82 1.12 -16.85 -18.10
C TYR A 82 2.56 -16.59 -17.74
N ILE A 83 3.40 -16.55 -18.77
CA ILE A 83 4.72 -15.95 -18.67
C ILE A 83 4.76 -14.81 -19.66
N ILE A 84 5.10 -13.62 -19.17
CA ILE A 84 5.10 -12.40 -19.95
C ILE A 84 6.50 -11.84 -19.86
N ASP A 85 7.15 -11.65 -21.01
CA ASP A 85 8.52 -11.15 -21.14
C ASP A 85 8.50 -9.95 -22.08
N ASN A 86 8.46 -8.77 -21.45
CA ASN A 86 8.38 -7.48 -22.09
C ASN A 86 9.77 -6.84 -22.14
N LYS A 87 10.19 -6.41 -23.32
CA LYS A 87 11.49 -5.75 -23.55
C LYS A 87 11.32 -4.45 -24.30
N ARG A 88 11.89 -3.39 -23.75
CA ARG A 88 12.08 -2.09 -24.36
C ARG A 88 13.30 -2.11 -25.26
N TYR A 89 13.19 -1.53 -26.44
CA TYR A 89 14.28 -1.29 -27.37
C TYR A 89 14.31 0.19 -27.71
N ILE A 90 15.50 0.79 -27.65
CA ILE A 90 15.71 2.17 -28.06
C ILE A 90 16.51 2.13 -29.35
N THR A 91 15.90 2.58 -30.44
CA THR A 91 16.54 2.64 -31.76
C THR A 91 16.84 4.10 -32.09
N GLN A 92 18.11 4.42 -32.30
CA GLN A 92 18.54 5.70 -32.89
C GLN A 92 18.50 5.55 -34.41
N GLU A 93 17.60 6.25 -35.08
CA GLU A 93 17.64 6.32 -36.55
C GLU A 93 18.86 7.13 -37.00
N ALA A 94 19.49 6.70 -38.10
CA ALA A 94 20.77 7.24 -38.60
C ALA A 94 20.75 8.73 -39.05
N ASN A 95 19.63 9.44 -38.88
CA ASN A 95 19.38 10.76 -39.48
C ASN A 95 18.98 11.87 -38.47
N ASN A 96 19.58 11.94 -37.28
CA ASN A 96 19.32 13.00 -36.28
C ASN A 96 17.85 13.14 -35.85
N ARG A 97 17.08 12.05 -35.84
CA ARG A 97 15.73 12.02 -35.25
C ARG A 97 15.80 11.62 -33.78
N GLU A 98 14.82 12.07 -33.00
CA GLU A 98 14.67 11.67 -31.60
C GLU A 98 14.62 10.14 -31.49
N PRO A 99 15.24 9.55 -30.44
CA PRO A 99 15.27 8.11 -30.27
C PRO A 99 13.85 7.53 -30.18
N VAL A 100 13.57 6.54 -31.03
CA VAL A 100 12.26 5.85 -31.01
C VAL A 100 12.34 4.69 -30.03
N THR A 101 11.47 4.71 -29.04
CA THR A 101 11.28 3.59 -28.12
C THR A 101 10.25 2.62 -28.71
N THR A 102 10.62 1.36 -28.88
CA THR A 102 9.71 0.26 -29.25
C THR A 102 9.67 -0.78 -28.14
N TYR A 103 8.55 -1.49 -28.01
CA TYR A 103 8.38 -2.55 -27.03
C TYR A 103 8.08 -3.86 -27.75
N LYS A 104 8.72 -4.95 -27.33
CA LYS A 104 8.41 -6.30 -27.80
C LYS A 104 7.93 -7.14 -26.62
N CYS A 105 6.72 -7.66 -26.73
CA CYS A 105 6.14 -8.52 -25.72
C CYS A 105 6.07 -9.96 -26.21
N ASN A 106 6.61 -10.90 -25.43
CA ASN A 106 6.34 -12.32 -25.63
C ASN A 106 5.44 -12.80 -24.50
N VAL A 107 4.30 -13.37 -24.86
CA VAL A 107 3.35 -13.97 -23.92
C VAL A 107 3.30 -15.47 -24.20
N TRP A 108 3.58 -16.28 -23.19
CA TRP A 108 3.29 -17.71 -23.21
C TRP A 108 2.07 -17.95 -22.32
N ARG A 109 1.19 -18.86 -22.75
CA ARG A 109 -0.01 -19.25 -22.01
C ARG A 109 -0.13 -20.77 -21.99
N ASP A 110 -0.56 -21.32 -20.86
CA ASP A 110 -0.91 -22.74 -20.76
C ASP A 110 -1.87 -22.98 -19.58
N ASN A 111 -2.58 -24.10 -19.56
CA ASN A 111 -3.37 -24.52 -18.40
C ASN A 111 -2.54 -25.31 -17.38
N SER A 112 -1.32 -25.73 -17.76
CA SER A 112 -0.34 -26.45 -16.95
C SER A 112 0.87 -25.58 -16.64
N ALA A 113 1.18 -25.40 -15.36
CA ALA A 113 2.36 -24.66 -14.94
C ALA A 113 3.66 -25.37 -15.34
N ILE A 114 3.64 -26.70 -15.47
CA ILE A 114 4.82 -27.47 -15.86
C ILE A 114 5.12 -27.23 -17.35
N ASP A 115 4.09 -27.24 -18.19
CA ASP A 115 4.26 -27.15 -19.64
C ASP A 115 4.66 -25.74 -20.06
N ILE A 116 4.04 -24.70 -19.49
CA ILE A 116 4.47 -23.32 -19.79
C ILE A 116 5.94 -23.07 -19.45
N LEU A 117 6.45 -23.64 -18.35
CA LEU A 117 7.85 -23.48 -17.95
C LEU A 117 8.82 -24.23 -18.89
N LYS A 118 8.34 -25.25 -19.61
CA LYS A 118 9.10 -25.96 -20.64
C LYS A 118 9.11 -25.21 -21.98
N LEU A 119 8.03 -24.49 -22.30
CA LEU A 119 7.88 -23.72 -23.53
C LEU A 119 8.79 -22.49 -23.59
N ILE A 120 9.12 -21.90 -22.43
CA ILE A 120 9.86 -20.63 -22.43
C ILE A 120 11.36 -20.76 -22.72
N PRO A 121 11.95 -19.80 -23.44
CA PRO A 121 13.38 -19.75 -23.71
C PRO A 121 14.27 -19.75 -22.46
N THR A 122 15.47 -20.32 -22.59
CA THR A 122 16.45 -20.41 -21.49
C THR A 122 16.87 -19.04 -20.93
N ASN A 123 16.96 -18.00 -21.77
CA ASN A 123 17.26 -16.64 -21.32
C ASN A 123 16.14 -16.03 -20.47
N THR A 124 14.86 -16.31 -20.76
CA THR A 124 13.70 -15.90 -19.95
C THR A 124 13.69 -16.61 -18.61
N ARG A 125 13.92 -17.94 -18.59
CA ARG A 125 14.07 -18.70 -17.33
C ARG A 125 15.19 -18.18 -16.45
N LYS A 126 16.37 -17.93 -17.03
CA LYS A 126 17.52 -17.38 -16.29
C LYS A 126 17.21 -16.00 -15.69
N PHE A 127 16.48 -15.16 -16.42
CA PHE A 127 16.12 -13.82 -15.96
C PHE A 127 15.17 -13.86 -14.75
N LEU A 128 14.18 -14.75 -14.78
CA LEU A 128 13.26 -15.03 -13.67
C LEU A 128 13.88 -15.87 -12.53
N ASN A 129 15.10 -16.39 -12.71
CA ASN A 129 15.76 -17.35 -11.82
C ASN A 129 14.98 -18.67 -11.64
N ILE A 130 14.32 -19.13 -12.71
CA ILE A 130 13.56 -20.37 -12.74
C ILE A 130 14.46 -21.55 -13.15
N LYS A 131 14.38 -22.67 -12.43
CA LYS A 131 14.93 -23.97 -12.85
C LYS A 131 13.77 -24.91 -13.17
N LEU A 132 13.88 -25.68 -14.25
CA LEU A 132 12.91 -26.73 -14.55
C LEU A 132 12.86 -27.77 -13.44
N TYR A 133 11.67 -28.27 -13.15
CA TYR A 133 11.41 -29.31 -12.14
C TYR A 133 12.35 -30.52 -12.28
N GLU A 134 12.55 -31.01 -13.50
CA GLU A 134 13.44 -32.16 -13.82
C GLU A 134 14.90 -31.94 -13.38
N ASN A 135 15.33 -30.68 -13.27
CA ASN A 135 16.67 -30.28 -12.86
C ASN A 135 16.75 -29.85 -11.39
N GLN A 136 15.67 -29.99 -10.63
CA GLN A 136 15.62 -29.61 -9.22
C GLN A 136 15.92 -30.82 -8.32
N LYS A 137 17.01 -30.73 -7.54
CA LYS A 137 17.23 -31.62 -6.39
C LYS A 137 16.49 -31.05 -5.19
N PHE A 138 15.31 -31.56 -4.88
CA PHE A 138 14.64 -31.27 -3.62
C PHE A 138 15.45 -31.95 -2.50
N LYS A 139 16.24 -31.17 -1.75
CA LYS A 139 16.89 -31.67 -0.53
C LYS A 139 15.80 -31.93 0.52
N ASP A 140 15.89 -33.05 1.24
CA ASP A 140 14.86 -33.56 2.17
C ASP A 140 14.33 -32.53 3.19
N ARG A 141 15.15 -31.55 3.61
CA ARG A 141 14.71 -30.46 4.53
C ARG A 141 13.73 -29.44 3.93
N LYS A 142 13.51 -29.41 2.61
CA LYS A 142 12.48 -28.55 1.99
C LYS A 142 11.13 -29.26 1.83
N VAL A 143 11.09 -30.57 2.08
CA VAL A 143 9.90 -31.39 1.99
C VAL A 143 8.93 -31.08 3.13
N THR A 144 9.44 -30.73 4.32
CA THR A 144 8.61 -30.39 5.49
C THR A 144 7.68 -29.20 5.29
N ASN A 145 8.06 -28.21 4.46
CA ASN A 145 7.19 -27.07 4.16
C ASN A 145 6.08 -27.40 3.15
N LEU A 146 6.28 -28.44 2.34
CA LEU A 146 5.26 -28.91 1.40
C LEU A 146 4.22 -29.78 2.11
N ASP A 147 4.51 -30.32 3.29
CA ASP A 147 3.53 -31.07 4.07
C ASP A 147 2.44 -30.18 4.67
N ASN A 148 2.74 -28.89 4.87
CA ASN A 148 1.80 -27.88 5.34
C ASN A 148 0.99 -27.29 4.18
N ILE A 149 -0.14 -26.65 4.50
CA ILE A 149 -0.90 -25.85 3.55
C ILE A 149 -0.13 -24.56 3.23
N LEU A 150 -0.05 -24.23 1.96
CA LEU A 150 0.66 -23.07 1.41
C LEU A 150 -0.33 -22.08 0.79
N THR A 151 0.08 -20.82 0.62
CA THR A 151 -0.75 -19.78 -0.02
C THR A 151 -1.18 -20.18 -1.45
N ILE A 152 -0.30 -20.87 -2.18
CA ILE A 152 -0.59 -21.38 -3.53
C ILE A 152 -1.73 -22.42 -3.56
N ASP A 153 -2.04 -23.06 -2.43
CA ASP A 153 -3.10 -24.08 -2.36
C ASP A 153 -4.50 -23.46 -2.40
N PHE A 154 -4.60 -22.14 -2.23
CA PHE A 154 -5.85 -21.37 -2.30
C PHE A 154 -6.19 -20.90 -3.73
N ILE A 155 -5.25 -21.03 -4.68
CA ILE A 155 -5.43 -20.64 -6.08
C ILE A 155 -6.54 -21.50 -6.73
N ARG A 156 -7.43 -20.87 -7.50
CA ARG A 156 -8.58 -21.51 -8.17
C ARG A 156 -9.45 -22.39 -7.26
N LYS A 157 -9.59 -22.00 -5.98
CA LYS A 157 -10.48 -22.68 -5.02
C LYS A 157 -11.78 -21.93 -4.88
N THR A 158 -12.87 -22.68 -4.82
CA THR A 158 -14.18 -22.13 -4.46
C THR A 158 -14.17 -21.60 -3.02
N GLU A 159 -15.07 -20.67 -2.70
CA GLU A 159 -15.18 -20.12 -1.34
C GLU A 159 -15.31 -21.22 -0.26
N LYS A 160 -16.12 -22.25 -0.52
CA LYS A 160 -16.30 -23.39 0.39
C LYS A 160 -15.00 -24.14 0.63
N GLU A 161 -14.20 -24.36 -0.41
CA GLU A 161 -12.89 -25.00 -0.29
C GLU A 161 -11.90 -24.09 0.44
N GLN A 162 -11.89 -22.80 0.15
CA GLN A 162 -11.05 -21.82 0.85
C GLN A 162 -11.37 -21.77 2.34
N VAL A 163 -12.63 -21.85 2.76
CA VAL A 163 -13.01 -21.93 4.19
C VAL A 163 -12.42 -23.17 4.87
N ILE A 164 -12.44 -24.32 4.19
CA ILE A 164 -11.86 -25.57 4.73
C ILE A 164 -10.33 -25.47 4.81
N LEU A 165 -9.70 -24.97 3.74
CA LEU A 165 -8.25 -24.77 3.68
C LEU A 165 -7.77 -23.75 4.71
N TRP A 166 -8.51 -22.66 4.88
CA TRP A 166 -8.19 -21.61 5.84
C TRP A 166 -8.15 -22.15 7.27
N LYS A 167 -9.18 -22.89 7.69
CA LYS A 167 -9.21 -23.51 9.03
C LYS A 167 -7.97 -24.36 9.29
N LYS A 168 -7.65 -25.26 8.35
CA LYS A 168 -6.45 -26.11 8.45
C LYS A 168 -5.15 -25.29 8.44
N TYR A 169 -5.05 -24.30 7.55
CA TYR A 169 -3.88 -23.40 7.44
C TYR A 169 -3.61 -22.68 8.75
N THR A 170 -4.65 -22.18 9.42
CA THR A 170 -4.56 -21.53 10.72
C THR A 170 -4.34 -22.50 11.87
N ASP A 171 -4.88 -23.72 11.81
CA ASP A 171 -4.68 -24.75 12.84
C ASP A 171 -3.23 -25.25 12.87
N GLU A 172 -2.61 -25.42 11.70
CA GLU A 172 -1.18 -25.73 11.54
C GLU A 172 -0.27 -24.66 12.16
N ARG A 173 -0.77 -23.41 12.24
CA ARG A 173 -0.01 -22.22 12.66
C ARG A 173 -0.55 -21.60 13.95
N LYS A 174 -1.40 -22.31 14.69
CA LYS A 174 -2.10 -21.76 15.88
C LYS A 174 -1.17 -21.27 17.00
N ASN A 175 0.09 -21.70 16.99
CA ASN A 175 1.12 -21.31 17.96
C ASN A 175 2.02 -20.17 17.45
N GLU A 176 1.84 -19.73 16.19
CA GLU A 176 2.58 -18.60 15.64
C GLU A 176 1.96 -17.28 16.13
N GLU A 177 2.81 -16.30 16.44
CA GLU A 177 2.33 -14.97 16.84
C GLU A 177 1.95 -14.10 15.63
N THR A 178 2.56 -14.38 14.49
CA THR A 178 2.42 -13.59 13.26
C THR A 178 1.67 -14.40 12.21
N LEU A 179 0.61 -13.81 11.67
CA LEU A 179 -0.06 -14.29 10.47
C LEU A 179 0.41 -13.46 9.28
N ASP A 180 1.25 -14.06 8.44
CA ASP A 180 1.66 -13.46 7.17
C ASP A 180 0.67 -13.82 6.07
N LEU A 181 -0.05 -12.82 5.57
CA LEU A 181 -0.97 -12.93 4.44
C LEU A 181 -0.31 -12.54 3.12
N SER A 182 1.00 -12.32 3.11
CA SER A 182 1.75 -12.09 1.88
C SER A 182 1.62 -13.30 0.94
N GLY A 183 1.21 -13.03 -0.30
CA GLY A 183 0.96 -14.06 -1.31
C GLY A 183 -0.51 -14.45 -1.45
N PHE A 184 -1.37 -14.09 -0.51
CA PHE A 184 -2.82 -14.23 -0.73
C PHE A 184 -3.34 -13.08 -1.58
N TYR A 185 -3.10 -13.02 -2.89
CA TYR A 185 -3.44 -11.81 -3.68
C TYR A 185 -4.93 -11.60 -3.93
N LEU A 186 -5.71 -12.67 -4.11
CA LEU A 186 -7.17 -12.61 -4.32
C LEU A 186 -7.98 -13.36 -3.25
N PHE A 187 -7.36 -13.67 -2.11
CA PHE A 187 -8.09 -14.28 -1.00
C PHE A 187 -9.15 -13.32 -0.47
N ASP A 188 -10.41 -13.75 -0.42
CA ASP A 188 -11.50 -12.91 0.03
C ASP A 188 -11.56 -12.90 1.57
N PRO A 189 -11.51 -11.73 2.24
CA PRO A 189 -11.63 -11.65 3.70
C PRO A 189 -12.93 -12.26 4.25
N LYS A 190 -13.98 -12.43 3.43
CA LYS A 190 -15.20 -13.17 3.80
C LYS A 190 -14.90 -14.60 4.23
N VAL A 191 -13.87 -15.24 3.67
CA VAL A 191 -13.47 -16.59 4.08
C VAL A 191 -13.14 -16.64 5.57
N ILE A 192 -12.42 -15.63 6.08
CA ILE A 192 -12.12 -15.48 7.51
C ILE A 192 -13.43 -15.36 8.30
N ILE A 193 -14.34 -14.49 7.86
CA ILE A 193 -15.61 -14.22 8.53
C ILE A 193 -16.48 -15.49 8.61
N LEU A 194 -16.61 -16.20 7.49
CA LEU A 194 -17.41 -17.42 7.35
C LEU A 194 -16.88 -18.58 8.21
N THR A 195 -15.61 -18.56 8.59
CA THR A 195 -15.08 -19.59 9.49
C THR A 195 -15.70 -19.52 10.88
N GLY A 196 -16.07 -18.32 11.34
CA GLY A 196 -16.57 -18.04 12.69
C GLY A 196 -15.51 -18.14 13.79
N CYS A 197 -14.27 -18.51 13.46
CA CYS A 197 -13.22 -18.80 14.44
C CYS A 197 -12.51 -17.52 14.90
N LYS A 198 -12.15 -17.45 16.19
CA LYS A 198 -11.25 -16.41 16.71
C LYS A 198 -9.82 -16.92 16.70
N TYR A 199 -8.90 -16.07 16.26
CA TYR A 199 -7.50 -16.40 16.09
C TYR A 199 -6.61 -15.59 17.05
N ASN A 200 -5.61 -16.25 17.63
CA ASN A 200 -4.77 -15.66 18.68
C ASN A 200 -3.49 -14.99 18.15
N TYR A 201 -3.46 -14.60 16.89
CA TYR A 201 -2.33 -13.87 16.32
C TYR A 201 -2.24 -12.46 16.90
N THR A 202 -1.03 -12.02 17.20
CA THR A 202 -0.74 -10.66 17.70
C THR A 202 -0.24 -9.74 16.60
N THR A 203 0.25 -10.30 15.49
CA THR A 203 0.72 -9.56 14.32
C THR A 203 0.04 -10.10 13.05
N VAL A 204 -0.43 -9.20 12.19
CA VAL A 204 -0.91 -9.54 10.85
C VAL A 204 -0.18 -8.68 9.82
N LEU A 205 0.41 -9.36 8.84
CA LEU A 205 1.06 -8.73 7.69
C LEU A 205 0.18 -8.94 6.46
N LEU A 206 -0.19 -7.86 5.76
CA LEU A 206 -1.07 -7.90 4.61
C LEU A 206 -0.42 -7.14 3.45
N ASN A 207 -0.19 -7.83 2.35
CA ASN A 207 0.57 -7.28 1.23
C ASN A 207 -0.12 -7.59 -0.10
N LEU A 208 -0.48 -6.54 -0.84
CA LEU A 208 -1.02 -6.58 -2.20
C LEU A 208 -2.32 -7.37 -2.41
N ASN A 209 -3.08 -7.65 -1.35
CA ASN A 209 -4.40 -8.28 -1.50
C ASN A 209 -5.49 -7.23 -1.71
N MET A 210 -5.95 -7.10 -2.95
CA MET A 210 -6.95 -6.09 -3.32
C MET A 210 -8.37 -6.40 -2.85
N LYS A 211 -8.66 -7.61 -2.37
CA LYS A 211 -9.97 -7.98 -1.83
C LYS A 211 -10.20 -7.47 -0.42
N PHE A 212 -9.14 -7.04 0.27
CA PHE A 212 -9.21 -6.50 1.63
C PHE A 212 -9.55 -5.01 1.60
N GLU A 213 -10.73 -4.67 1.07
CA GLU A 213 -11.21 -3.29 0.93
C GLU A 213 -11.73 -2.71 2.27
N THR A 214 -12.08 -3.57 3.23
CA THR A 214 -12.55 -3.17 4.57
C THR A 214 -11.83 -3.95 5.65
N LEU A 215 -11.87 -3.44 6.89
CA LEU A 215 -11.14 -4.01 8.03
C LEU A 215 -12.04 -4.74 9.06
N ASN A 216 -13.31 -5.01 8.74
CA ASN A 216 -14.24 -5.65 9.68
C ASN A 216 -13.84 -7.09 10.07
N TRP A 217 -13.10 -7.80 9.20
CA TRP A 217 -12.55 -9.14 9.45
C TRP A 217 -11.53 -9.15 10.60
N LEU A 218 -10.93 -8.00 10.95
CA LEU A 218 -10.05 -7.87 12.12
C LEU A 218 -10.76 -8.24 13.43
N PHE A 219 -12.09 -8.16 13.47
CA PHE A 219 -12.89 -8.63 14.60
C PHE A 219 -12.55 -10.07 15.02
N TYR A 220 -12.10 -10.91 14.08
CA TYR A 220 -11.72 -12.30 14.32
C TYR A 220 -10.30 -12.48 14.90
N PHE A 221 -9.58 -11.38 15.14
CA PHE A 221 -8.23 -11.34 15.72
C PHE A 221 -8.23 -10.50 17.01
N PRO A 222 -8.87 -10.98 18.10
CA PRO A 222 -9.12 -10.17 19.30
C PRO A 222 -7.85 -9.74 20.05
N HIS A 223 -6.70 -10.36 19.76
CA HIS A 223 -5.41 -10.08 20.40
C HIS A 223 -4.43 -9.35 19.46
N LEU A 224 -4.92 -8.85 18.32
CA LEU A 224 -4.10 -8.15 17.35
C LEU A 224 -3.50 -6.86 17.95
N LYS A 225 -2.17 -6.77 17.92
CA LYS A 225 -1.39 -5.62 18.36
C LYS A 225 -0.78 -4.88 17.17
N VAL A 226 -0.28 -5.62 16.18
CA VAL A 226 0.42 -5.08 15.02
C VAL A 226 -0.33 -5.42 13.75
N LEU A 227 -0.68 -4.40 12.96
CA LEU A 227 -1.26 -4.54 11.64
C LEU A 227 -0.38 -3.77 10.65
N SER A 228 0.21 -4.48 9.69
CA SER A 228 1.04 -3.88 8.65
C SER A 228 0.41 -4.15 7.29
N ILE A 229 0.00 -3.09 6.60
CA ILE A 229 -0.71 -3.13 5.31
C ILE A 229 0.16 -2.49 4.23
N TRP A 230 0.40 -3.23 3.15
CA TRP A 230 1.31 -2.85 2.07
C TRP A 230 0.60 -2.90 0.72
N GLY A 231 0.52 -1.75 0.04
CA GLY A 231 0.08 -1.65 -1.36
C GLY A 231 -1.36 -2.08 -1.62
N LEU A 232 -2.26 -1.84 -0.66
CA LEU A 232 -3.70 -2.05 -0.82
C LEU A 232 -4.41 -0.75 -1.26
N THR A 233 -5.58 -0.88 -1.89
CA THR A 233 -6.46 0.25 -2.25
C THR A 233 -7.42 0.64 -1.13
N ILE A 234 -7.00 0.49 0.12
CA ILE A 234 -7.78 0.99 1.26
C ILE A 234 -7.82 2.53 1.23
N ASP A 235 -8.98 3.08 1.59
CA ASP A 235 -9.21 4.52 1.68
C ASP A 235 -9.47 4.94 3.14
N ASP A 236 -9.74 6.22 3.37
CA ASP A 236 -10.07 6.72 4.71
C ASP A 236 -11.34 6.07 5.31
N ASN A 237 -12.27 5.61 4.46
CA ASN A 237 -13.50 4.94 4.89
C ASN A 237 -13.23 3.51 5.33
N SER A 238 -12.26 2.80 4.72
CA SER A 238 -11.85 1.45 5.08
C SER A 238 -11.42 1.34 6.55
N LEU A 239 -10.87 2.42 7.12
CA LEU A 239 -10.44 2.49 8.53
C LEU A 239 -11.51 3.01 9.49
N LYS A 240 -12.68 3.43 9.00
CA LYS A 240 -13.76 3.89 9.89
C LYS A 240 -14.22 2.75 10.80
N GLY A 241 -14.23 3.03 12.10
CA GLY A 241 -14.63 2.05 13.11
C GLY A 241 -13.56 1.00 13.41
N ILE A 242 -12.30 1.22 13.01
CA ILE A 242 -11.18 0.33 13.37
C ILE A 242 -11.08 0.08 14.88
N ASP A 243 -11.48 1.05 15.70
CA ASP A 243 -11.56 0.94 17.17
C ASP A 243 -12.53 -0.15 17.65
N LYS A 244 -13.53 -0.50 16.85
CA LYS A 244 -14.50 -1.56 17.14
C LYS A 244 -13.98 -2.96 16.79
N TYR A 245 -13.08 -3.05 15.81
CA TYR A 245 -12.60 -4.33 15.27
C TYR A 245 -11.21 -4.72 15.78
N ALA A 246 -10.37 -3.73 16.09
CA ALA A 246 -8.98 -3.90 16.49
C ALA A 246 -8.64 -3.04 17.72
N SER A 247 -9.44 -3.15 18.78
CA SER A 247 -9.31 -2.29 19.97
C SER A 247 -7.99 -2.43 20.75
N GLN A 248 -7.26 -3.54 20.54
CA GLN A 248 -5.96 -3.82 21.14
C GLN A 248 -4.78 -3.38 20.26
N LEU A 249 -5.05 -2.79 19.09
CA LEU A 249 -4.01 -2.41 18.14
C LEU A 249 -3.08 -1.35 18.74
N ASN A 250 -1.79 -1.65 18.80
CA ASN A 250 -0.74 -0.76 19.27
C ASN A 250 0.13 -0.21 18.13
N THR A 251 0.17 -0.87 16.99
CA THR A 251 0.98 -0.48 15.84
C THR A 251 0.16 -0.67 14.57
N LEU A 252 0.00 0.41 13.83
CA LEU A 252 -0.60 0.39 12.50
C LEU A 252 0.43 0.93 11.50
N GLU A 253 0.69 0.14 10.46
CA GLU A 253 1.55 0.55 9.36
C GLU A 253 0.79 0.49 8.04
N LEU A 254 0.88 1.57 7.29
CA LEU A 254 0.22 1.80 6.02
C LEU A 254 1.29 2.19 5.02
N HIS A 255 1.73 1.23 4.21
CA HIS A 255 2.80 1.38 3.24
C HIS A 255 2.22 1.42 1.84
N ASN A 256 2.49 2.48 1.08
CA ASN A 256 2.06 2.64 -0.32
C ASN A 256 0.56 2.38 -0.56
N CYS A 257 -0.30 2.80 0.37
CA CYS A 257 -1.75 2.69 0.25
C CYS A 257 -2.32 3.96 -0.42
N TYR A 258 -2.41 3.94 -1.76
CA TYR A 258 -2.56 5.15 -2.60
C TYR A 258 -3.83 5.98 -2.40
N ASN A 259 -4.90 5.41 -1.82
CA ASN A 259 -6.17 6.11 -1.62
C ASN A 259 -6.32 6.73 -0.21
N ILE A 260 -5.27 6.65 0.61
CA ILE A 260 -5.28 7.21 1.96
C ILE A 260 -4.91 8.69 1.93
N THR A 261 -5.67 9.50 2.67
CA THR A 261 -5.36 10.92 2.91
C THR A 261 -5.07 11.16 4.39
N GLY A 262 -4.74 12.40 4.75
CA GLY A 262 -4.57 12.77 6.16
C GLY A 262 -5.80 12.52 7.04
N ARG A 263 -7.02 12.32 6.47
CA ARG A 263 -8.21 12.02 7.29
C ARG A 263 -8.16 10.66 7.97
N VAL A 264 -7.31 9.74 7.53
CA VAL A 264 -7.12 8.45 8.19
C VAL A 264 -6.79 8.60 9.69
N ILE A 265 -6.06 9.67 10.04
CA ILE A 265 -5.70 10.02 11.41
C ILE A 265 -6.94 10.10 12.30
N THR A 266 -8.06 10.63 11.81
CA THR A 266 -9.31 10.77 12.59
C THR A 266 -9.84 9.44 13.12
N SER A 267 -9.64 8.36 12.36
CA SER A 267 -10.07 7.02 12.76
C SER A 267 -9.03 6.36 13.66
N VAL A 268 -7.74 6.54 13.35
CA VAL A 268 -6.65 5.94 14.12
C VAL A 268 -6.56 6.51 15.54
N LEU A 269 -6.76 7.82 15.73
CA LEU A 269 -6.66 8.43 17.05
C LEU A 269 -7.74 7.98 18.05
N LYS A 270 -8.80 7.31 17.57
CA LYS A 270 -9.81 6.66 18.43
C LYS A 270 -9.30 5.38 19.10
N LEU A 271 -8.22 4.78 18.59
CA LEU A 271 -7.59 3.61 19.19
C LEU A 271 -6.88 4.03 20.49
N LYS A 272 -7.35 3.50 21.62
CA LYS A 272 -6.82 3.88 22.93
C LYS A 272 -5.41 3.34 23.19
N MET A 273 -5.04 2.24 22.52
CA MET A 273 -3.79 1.52 22.74
C MET A 273 -2.72 1.83 21.68
N ILE A 274 -3.01 2.67 20.68
CA ILE A 274 -2.10 2.95 19.56
C ILE A 274 -0.85 3.68 20.05
N GLU A 275 0.31 3.04 19.92
CA GLU A 275 1.60 3.63 20.27
C GLU A 275 2.37 4.10 19.03
N ASN A 276 2.21 3.38 17.91
CA ASN A 276 2.94 3.62 16.68
C ASN A 276 1.99 3.73 15.48
N LEU A 277 2.07 4.83 14.74
CA LEU A 277 1.42 4.97 13.44
C LEU A 277 2.49 5.24 12.38
N ILE A 278 2.51 4.40 11.35
CA ILE A 278 3.36 4.58 10.17
C ILE A 278 2.48 4.78 8.95
N ILE A 279 2.55 5.95 8.34
CA ILE A 279 2.00 6.25 7.02
C ILE A 279 3.20 6.49 6.11
N ASP A 280 3.67 5.42 5.48
CA ASP A 280 4.76 5.46 4.53
C ASP A 280 4.19 5.45 3.11
N ASN A 281 3.77 6.62 2.64
CA ASN A 281 3.19 6.78 1.33
C ASN A 281 3.53 8.17 0.78
N PRO A 282 4.58 8.29 -0.05
CA PRO A 282 5.00 9.58 -0.61
C PRO A 282 3.92 10.32 -1.39
N THR A 283 2.89 9.62 -1.87
CA THR A 283 1.76 10.20 -2.62
C THR A 283 0.53 10.46 -1.76
N ALA A 284 0.55 10.17 -0.46
CA ALA A 284 -0.60 10.43 0.41
C ALA A 284 -0.86 11.93 0.49
N ILE A 285 -2.13 12.31 0.43
CA ILE A 285 -2.56 13.71 0.34
C ILE A 285 -2.77 14.28 1.75
N PHE A 286 -1.88 15.18 2.18
CA PHE A 286 -1.99 15.99 3.41
C PHE A 286 -2.13 17.50 3.12
N HIS A 287 -2.53 17.83 1.89
CA HIS A 287 -2.73 19.18 1.37
C HIS A 287 -4.09 19.28 0.65
N PRO A 288 -4.79 20.43 0.67
CA PRO A 288 -5.97 20.66 -0.13
C PRO A 288 -5.55 21.00 -1.56
N GLU A 289 -5.42 20.00 -2.43
CA GLU A 289 -5.34 20.29 -3.87
C GLU A 289 -6.67 20.91 -4.33
N GLU A 290 -6.62 21.83 -5.30
CA GLU A 290 -7.78 22.58 -5.82
C GLU A 290 -8.95 21.68 -6.29
N SER A 291 -8.68 20.41 -6.61
CA SER A 291 -9.67 19.40 -6.99
C SER A 291 -10.16 18.50 -5.84
N LEU A 292 -9.57 18.58 -4.65
CA LEU A 292 -9.75 17.62 -3.55
C LEU A 292 -9.87 18.31 -2.17
N HIS A 293 -10.70 19.36 -2.08
CA HIS A 293 -11.06 20.02 -0.81
C HIS A 293 -11.53 19.06 0.32
N HIS A 294 -11.88 17.82 -0.02
CA HIS A 294 -12.30 16.80 0.92
C HIS A 294 -11.16 16.14 1.71
N SER A 295 -9.87 16.33 1.37
CA SER A 295 -8.75 15.70 2.10
C SER A 295 -8.48 16.37 3.44
N CYS A 296 -8.62 17.69 3.53
CA CYS A 296 -8.28 18.46 4.73
C CYS A 296 -9.36 18.41 5.82
N LEU A 297 -8.92 18.51 7.07
CA LEU A 297 -9.79 18.59 8.24
C LEU A 297 -10.00 20.06 8.62
N THR A 298 -11.27 20.45 8.76
CA THR A 298 -11.64 21.78 9.28
C THR A 298 -11.27 21.91 10.76
N THR A 299 -11.21 23.14 11.28
CA THR A 299 -11.00 23.38 12.72
C THR A 299 -12.05 22.67 13.58
N LYS A 300 -13.33 22.74 13.18
CA LYS A 300 -14.44 22.06 13.87
C LYS A 300 -14.23 20.54 13.91
N GLU A 301 -13.73 19.93 12.83
CA GLU A 301 -13.41 18.49 12.82
C GLU A 301 -12.23 18.16 13.74
N TRP A 302 -11.16 18.97 13.72
CA TRP A 302 -10.04 18.79 14.65
C TRP A 302 -10.46 18.88 16.12
N GLU A 303 -11.41 19.77 16.43
CA GLU A 303 -11.98 19.94 17.77
C GLU A 303 -12.72 18.68 18.27
N GLN A 304 -13.32 17.91 17.35
CA GLN A 304 -14.06 16.67 17.65
C GLN A 304 -13.17 15.43 17.77
N ILE A 305 -11.92 15.49 17.27
CA ILE A 305 -10.98 14.38 17.39
C ILE A 305 -10.50 14.29 18.85
N PRO A 306 -10.60 13.11 19.49
CA PRO A 306 -10.18 12.94 20.86
C PRO A 306 -8.67 13.14 21.00
N GLU A 307 -8.26 13.60 22.18
CA GLU A 307 -6.86 13.55 22.56
C GLU A 307 -6.40 12.08 22.67
N ASN A 308 -5.17 11.83 22.24
CA ASN A 308 -4.54 10.53 22.31
C ASN A 308 -3.35 10.61 23.28
N HIS A 309 -3.36 9.72 24.26
CA HIS A 309 -2.36 9.65 25.34
C HIS A 309 -1.47 8.41 25.25
N SER A 310 -1.56 7.63 24.18
CA SER A 310 -0.76 6.41 23.98
C SER A 310 0.28 6.52 22.88
N MET A 311 0.04 7.35 21.86
CA MET A 311 0.92 7.44 20.69
C MET A 311 2.27 8.05 21.03
N LYS A 312 3.33 7.24 20.89
CA LYS A 312 4.73 7.61 21.13
C LYS A 312 5.48 7.91 19.84
N LYS A 313 5.13 7.23 18.74
CA LYS A 313 5.79 7.39 17.45
C LYS A 313 4.79 7.62 16.33
N LEU A 314 5.01 8.67 15.56
CA LEU A 314 4.29 8.99 14.34
C LEU A 314 5.29 9.09 13.18
N VAL A 315 5.04 8.35 12.11
CA VAL A 315 5.76 8.47 10.85
C VAL A 315 4.76 8.90 9.78
N ILE A 316 4.98 10.05 9.17
CA ILE A 316 4.23 10.49 7.99
C ILE A 316 5.26 10.82 6.92
N ASN A 317 5.51 9.84 6.04
CA ASN A 317 6.34 10.05 4.87
C ASN A 317 5.49 10.63 3.74
N SER A 318 5.33 11.95 3.74
CA SER A 318 4.74 12.66 2.61
C SER A 318 5.36 14.04 2.47
N ALA A 319 5.68 14.41 1.22
CA ALA A 319 6.23 15.71 0.87
C ALA A 319 5.23 16.86 1.03
N ASN A 320 3.93 16.53 1.06
CA ASN A 320 2.85 17.52 1.15
C ASN A 320 2.28 17.64 2.57
N LEU A 321 3.05 17.30 3.61
CA LEU A 321 2.62 17.47 5.00
C LEU A 321 2.67 18.95 5.41
N THR A 322 1.53 19.48 5.85
CA THR A 322 1.32 20.92 6.03
C THR A 322 1.18 21.30 7.50
N ARG A 323 1.21 22.62 7.77
CA ARG A 323 0.98 23.16 9.11
C ARG A 323 -0.37 22.74 9.70
N ASP A 324 -1.38 22.61 8.84
CA ASP A 324 -2.77 22.35 9.25
C ASP A 324 -2.99 20.92 9.73
N TYR A 325 -2.04 20.02 9.46
CA TYR A 325 -1.94 18.71 10.11
C TYR A 325 -0.97 18.71 11.29
N ILE A 326 0.25 19.23 11.10
CA ILE A 326 1.31 19.14 12.12
C ILE A 326 0.85 19.82 13.42
N LYS A 327 0.32 21.05 13.36
CA LYS A 327 -0.02 21.78 14.58
C LYS A 327 -1.14 21.10 15.37
N PRO A 328 -2.30 20.73 14.79
CA PRO A 328 -3.33 19.99 15.52
C PRO A 328 -2.85 18.62 16.02
N LEU A 329 -2.05 17.88 15.26
CA LEU A 329 -1.47 16.61 15.71
C LEU A 329 -0.64 16.78 16.98
N LEU A 330 0.27 17.76 17.01
CA LEU A 330 1.10 18.04 18.19
C LEU A 330 0.27 18.46 19.41
N LEU A 331 -0.93 19.04 19.21
CA LEU A 331 -1.87 19.36 20.28
C LEU A 331 -2.70 18.14 20.74
N ARG A 332 -2.97 17.18 19.85
CA ARG A 332 -3.77 15.99 20.17
C ARG A 332 -2.95 14.82 20.70
N LEU A 333 -1.67 14.74 20.36
CA LEU A 333 -0.77 13.64 20.73
C LEU A 333 0.09 14.01 21.94
N GLN A 334 -0.46 13.80 23.14
CA GLN A 334 0.13 14.31 24.39
C GLN A 334 1.41 13.58 24.82
N THR A 335 1.57 12.33 24.39
CA THR A 335 2.72 11.47 24.75
C THR A 335 3.67 11.24 23.58
N LEU A 336 3.53 12.00 22.48
CA LEU A 336 4.40 11.83 21.31
C LEU A 336 5.85 12.08 21.69
N GLU A 337 6.73 11.13 21.38
CA GLU A 337 8.16 11.19 21.62
C GLU A 337 8.93 11.37 20.31
N ASN A 338 8.44 10.74 19.23
CA ASN A 338 9.13 10.68 17.94
C ASN A 338 8.17 11.03 16.80
N PHE A 339 8.51 12.04 16.01
CA PHE A 339 7.80 12.39 14.79
C PHE A 339 8.74 12.34 13.59
N VAL A 340 8.59 11.32 12.75
CA VAL A 340 9.37 11.14 11.52
C VAL A 340 8.60 11.69 10.32
N MET A 341 9.27 12.46 9.48
CA MET A 341 8.70 13.06 8.27
C MET A 341 9.76 13.25 7.18
N GLN A 342 9.36 13.66 5.98
CA GLN A 342 10.29 13.99 4.90
C GLN A 342 11.29 15.07 5.32
N ASP A 343 12.56 14.94 4.90
CA ASP A 343 13.66 15.82 5.29
C ASP A 343 13.37 17.31 5.01
N THR A 344 12.76 17.59 3.86
CA THR A 344 12.37 18.95 3.43
C THR A 344 11.36 19.57 4.40
N VAL A 345 10.30 18.84 4.76
CA VAL A 345 9.28 19.26 5.73
C VAL A 345 9.91 19.43 7.11
N MET A 346 10.74 18.49 7.55
CA MET A 346 11.44 18.55 8.83
C MET A 346 12.29 19.82 8.95
N ARG A 347 13.12 20.12 7.94
CA ARG A 347 13.98 21.32 7.94
C ARG A 347 13.17 22.61 7.94
N GLN A 348 12.04 22.64 7.24
CA GLN A 348 11.14 23.80 7.29
C GLN A 348 10.51 23.95 8.68
N LEU A 349 10.07 22.84 9.29
CA LEU A 349 9.52 22.85 10.64
C LEU A 349 10.57 23.29 11.67
N GLU A 350 11.83 22.88 11.53
CA GLU A 350 12.91 23.30 12.42
C GLU A 350 13.07 24.82 12.44
N LYS A 351 13.11 25.44 11.26
CA LYS A 351 13.26 26.90 11.09
C LYS A 351 12.05 27.66 11.59
N ASN A 352 10.86 27.09 11.43
CA ASN A 352 9.59 27.76 11.69
C ASN A 352 8.87 27.23 12.94
N SER A 353 9.60 26.66 13.89
CA SER A 353 9.05 26.23 15.17
C SER A 353 9.89 26.62 16.37
N SER A 354 9.23 26.86 17.50
CA SER A 354 9.88 27.10 18.78
C SER A 354 9.37 26.13 19.84
N SER A 355 10.26 25.79 20.77
CA SER A 355 9.93 24.94 21.92
C SER A 355 8.85 25.60 22.78
N GLY A 356 7.97 24.76 23.35
CA GLY A 356 7.10 25.19 24.44
C GLY A 356 7.84 25.22 25.79
N LYS A 357 7.07 25.29 26.87
CA LYS A 357 7.58 25.45 28.24
C LYS A 357 7.53 24.18 29.10
N TYR A 358 7.05 23.07 28.54
CA TYR A 358 6.84 21.81 29.29
C TYR A 358 8.07 20.90 29.19
N ASP A 359 8.28 20.03 30.18
CA ASP A 359 9.49 19.20 30.24
C ASP A 359 9.51 18.04 29.24
N HIS A 360 8.34 17.59 28.76
CA HIS A 360 8.25 16.51 27.78
C HIS A 360 8.87 16.94 26.44
N LYS A 361 9.61 16.04 25.79
CA LYS A 361 10.36 16.35 24.57
C LYS A 361 9.85 15.52 23.40
N ILE A 362 9.79 16.17 22.24
CA ILE A 362 9.53 15.54 20.95
C ILE A 362 10.80 15.63 20.11
N VAL A 363 11.23 14.49 19.58
CA VAL A 363 12.30 14.41 18.60
C VAL A 363 11.69 14.29 17.21
N PHE A 364 12.01 15.26 16.36
CA PHE A 364 11.63 15.28 14.95
C PHE A 364 12.76 14.69 14.14
N HIS A 365 12.47 13.68 13.32
CA HIS A 365 13.46 12.94 12.55
C HIS A 365 13.20 13.05 11.05
N SER A 366 14.28 13.00 10.29
CA SER A 366 14.23 12.83 8.84
C SER A 366 13.99 11.36 8.50
N GLU A 367 13.09 11.08 7.57
CA GLU A 367 12.86 9.72 7.07
C GLU A 367 14.07 9.15 6.32
N ASP A 368 14.84 10.00 5.63
CA ASP A 368 16.08 9.61 4.94
C ASP A 368 17.16 9.11 5.91
N ASN A 369 17.19 9.67 7.12
CA ASN A 369 18.17 9.30 8.15
C ASN A 369 17.64 9.61 9.56
N LEU A 370 17.26 8.56 10.28
CA LEU A 370 16.76 8.65 11.67
C LEU A 370 17.79 9.16 12.70
N LYS A 371 19.05 9.40 12.31
CA LYS A 371 20.05 10.07 13.15
C LYS A 371 20.05 11.60 12.97
N THR A 372 19.38 12.10 11.94
CA THR A 372 19.25 13.53 11.66
C THR A 372 17.87 14.01 12.11
N GLY A 373 17.87 15.14 12.82
CA GLY A 373 16.66 15.63 13.46
C GLY A 373 16.91 16.81 14.38
N PHE A 374 15.84 17.30 14.98
CA PHE A 374 15.89 18.34 16.01
C PHE A 374 14.90 18.01 17.14
N THR A 375 15.11 18.63 18.30
CA THR A 375 14.26 18.43 19.47
C THR A 375 13.51 19.71 19.82
N ARG A 376 12.25 19.55 20.24
CA ARG A 376 11.46 20.61 20.87
C ARG A 376 10.83 20.11 22.16
N TYR A 377 10.66 21.02 23.10
CA TYR A 377 9.80 20.79 24.26
C TYR A 377 8.33 20.89 23.83
N THR A 378 7.47 20.06 24.41
CA THR A 378 6.04 19.98 24.06
C THR A 378 5.30 21.31 24.21
N ASN A 379 4.13 21.39 23.58
CA ASN A 379 3.45 22.63 23.24
C ASN A 379 4.28 23.46 22.24
N VAL A 380 4.74 22.77 21.19
CA VAL A 380 5.55 23.36 20.11
C VAL A 380 4.72 24.40 19.37
N ALA A 381 5.24 25.62 19.29
CA ALA A 381 4.62 26.64 18.46
C ALA A 381 5.13 26.50 17.02
N VAL A 382 4.21 26.48 16.05
CA VAL A 382 4.51 26.34 14.62
C VAL A 382 4.02 27.60 13.89
N TYR A 383 4.96 28.26 13.24
CA TYR A 383 4.81 29.46 12.42
C TYR A 383 5.16 29.09 10.97
N ASP A 384 4.82 29.94 10.00
CA ASP A 384 5.41 30.07 8.64
C ASP A 384 5.80 28.79 7.84
N LEU A 385 5.26 27.64 8.21
CA LEU A 385 5.17 26.44 7.41
C LEU A 385 3.93 26.60 6.53
N VAL A 386 4.02 26.15 5.28
CA VAL A 386 2.91 26.22 4.30
C VAL A 386 1.61 25.81 5.01
N SER A 387 0.67 26.77 5.05
CA SER A 387 -0.62 26.66 5.70
C SER A 387 -1.62 26.83 4.58
N ASP A 388 -2.21 25.72 4.16
CA ASP A 388 -3.09 25.69 3.00
C ASP A 388 -4.53 25.90 3.39
N ARG A 389 -4.74 26.63 4.50
CA ARG A 389 -6.02 26.73 5.21
C ARG A 389 -7.14 26.54 4.22
N CYS A 390 -7.98 25.52 4.43
CA CYS A 390 -9.37 25.48 3.93
C CYS A 390 -10.22 26.61 4.56
N GLY A 391 -9.58 27.76 4.79
CA GLY A 391 -10.17 29.03 5.07
C GLY A 391 -10.19 29.83 3.78
N PRO A 392 -10.93 30.92 3.79
CA PRO A 392 -11.04 31.78 2.64
C PRO A 392 -9.67 32.32 2.17
N LEU A 393 -9.46 32.35 0.85
CA LEU A 393 -8.32 32.98 0.17
C LEU A 393 -8.00 34.41 0.65
N PHE A 394 -8.97 35.09 1.27
CA PHE A 394 -8.86 36.45 1.76
C PHE A 394 -9.29 36.56 3.23
N SER A 395 -8.46 37.23 4.04
CA SER A 395 -8.86 37.67 5.39
C SER A 395 -10.02 38.66 5.34
N ASP A 396 -10.77 38.83 6.44
CA ASP A 396 -11.87 39.82 6.50
C ASP A 396 -11.40 41.23 6.20
N SER A 397 -10.19 41.59 6.65
CA SER A 397 -9.56 42.86 6.31
C SER A 397 -9.30 43.00 4.81
N MET A 398 -8.83 41.94 4.15
CA MET A 398 -8.63 41.91 2.69
C MET A 398 -9.96 41.97 1.93
N LEU A 399 -10.99 41.24 2.37
CA LEU A 399 -12.32 41.29 1.77
C LEU A 399 -12.96 42.67 1.91
N ASN A 400 -12.83 43.31 3.06
CA ASN A 400 -13.32 44.68 3.25
C ASN A 400 -12.59 45.65 2.32
N LYS A 401 -11.29 45.47 2.14
CA LYS A 401 -10.49 46.28 1.21
C LYS A 401 -10.87 46.05 -0.25
N ILE A 402 -11.20 44.81 -0.64
CA ILE A 402 -11.72 44.49 -1.98
C ILE A 402 -13.12 45.11 -2.17
N LYS A 403 -14.00 45.06 -1.16
CA LYS A 403 -15.31 45.76 -1.19
C LYS A 403 -15.16 47.27 -1.36
N GLU A 404 -14.16 47.88 -0.72
CA GLU A 404 -13.88 49.32 -0.84
C GLU A 404 -13.33 49.70 -2.22
N ILE A 405 -12.49 48.84 -2.81
CA ILE A 405 -11.86 49.09 -4.12
C ILE A 405 -12.82 48.77 -5.28
N ASP A 406 -13.67 47.76 -5.12
CA ASP A 406 -14.61 47.31 -6.15
C ASP A 406 -15.98 46.98 -5.54
N PRO A 407 -16.88 47.99 -5.41
CA PRO A 407 -18.20 47.82 -4.82
C PRO A 407 -19.10 46.81 -5.55
N SER A 408 -18.81 46.50 -6.82
CA SER A 408 -19.58 45.55 -7.62
C SER A 408 -19.44 44.10 -7.13
N LYS A 409 -18.39 43.80 -6.35
CA LYS A 409 -18.14 42.47 -5.77
C LYS A 409 -18.77 42.29 -4.39
N LYS A 410 -19.54 43.26 -3.89
CA LYS A 410 -20.09 43.27 -2.53
C LYS A 410 -20.92 42.02 -2.22
N ASP A 411 -21.83 41.64 -3.12
CA ASP A 411 -22.73 40.51 -2.89
C ASP A 411 -21.98 39.17 -2.86
N ILE A 412 -21.00 39.00 -3.75
CA ILE A 412 -20.11 37.82 -3.78
C ILE A 412 -19.29 37.73 -2.48
N ILE A 413 -18.80 38.86 -1.99
CA ILE A 413 -18.03 38.89 -0.73
C ILE A 413 -18.93 38.60 0.47
N GLU A 414 -20.18 39.07 0.48
CA GLU A 414 -21.15 38.76 1.54
C GLU A 414 -21.55 37.28 1.52
N GLU A 415 -21.67 36.68 0.35
CA GLU A 415 -21.87 35.25 0.19
C GLU A 415 -20.67 34.43 0.69
N ILE A 416 -19.43 34.85 0.35
CA ILE A 416 -18.20 34.24 0.86
C ILE A 416 -18.12 34.32 2.39
N VAL A 417 -18.53 35.44 3.00
CA VAL A 417 -18.54 35.59 4.47
C VAL A 417 -19.63 34.73 5.10
N ARG A 418 -20.85 34.72 4.54
CA ARG A 418 -21.98 33.91 5.04
C ARG A 418 -21.69 32.40 4.98
N ASN A 419 -20.98 31.94 3.95
CA ASN A 419 -20.56 30.54 3.83
C ASN A 419 -19.44 30.11 4.79
N ARG A 420 -18.81 31.05 5.52
CA ARG A 420 -17.83 30.73 6.59
C ARG A 420 -18.49 30.45 7.95
N GLU A 421 -19.71 30.95 8.15
CA GLU A 421 -20.41 30.86 9.44
C GLU A 421 -21.22 29.57 9.60
N ASN A 422 -21.52 28.87 8.49
CA ASN A 422 -22.08 27.51 8.46
C ASN A 422 -20.93 26.49 8.51
#